data_AF-A0A8H8D418-F1
#
_entry.id   AF-A0A8H8D418-F1
#
_cell.length_a   1.000
_cell.length_b   1.000
_cell.length_c   1.000
_cell.angle_alpha   90.00
_cell.angle_beta   90.00
_cell.angle_gamma   90.00
#
_symmetry.space_group_name_H-M   'P 1'
#
loop_
_entity.id
_entity.type
_entity.pdbx_description
1 polymer ?
#
loop_
_entity_poly.entity_id
_entity_poly.type
_entity_poly.pdbx_seq_one_letter_code
_entity_poly.pdbx_strand_id
1 'polypeptide(L)'
;MPPIIHCVRHAQGYHNLSHANHILSDPLLTPHGESQCRALSAEFPHHSRIDLVVASPLRRTLYTALLSFEDQIKSKGLKIVALPEIQETSDVPCDVGSDLAVLRKEVEENGMPVDLELVGEDWNSKVSWGIPNYGRLIFTS
;
A
#
# COMPACT_ATOMS: atom_id res chain seq x y z
N MET A 1 19.60 -7.62 17.95
CA MET A 1 19.50 -8.18 16.58
C MET A 1 19.31 -7.03 15.60
N PRO A 2 19.84 -7.12 14.37
CA PRO A 2 19.46 -6.18 13.32
C PRO A 2 17.96 -6.34 13.00
N PRO A 3 17.26 -5.27 12.61
CA PRO A 3 15.87 -5.39 12.19
C PRO A 3 15.76 -6.12 10.87
N ILE A 4 14.64 -6.80 10.68
CA ILE A 4 14.32 -7.58 9.49
C ILE A 4 13.27 -6.81 8.69
N ILE A 5 13.48 -6.77 7.37
CA ILE A 5 12.56 -6.16 6.42
C ILE A 5 11.93 -7.28 5.59
N HIS A 6 10.61 -7.32 5.57
CA HIS A 6 9.84 -8.17 4.67
C HIS A 6 9.27 -7.29 3.55
N CYS A 7 9.58 -7.60 2.29
CA CYS A 7 9.02 -6.90 1.15
C CYS A 7 7.92 -7.77 0.53
N VAL A 8 6.77 -7.16 0.27
CA VAL A 8 5.59 -7.80 -0.32
C VAL A 8 5.21 -7.02 -1.56
N ARG A 9 4.98 -7.67 -2.68
CA ARG A 9 4.42 -6.99 -3.85
C ARG A 9 2.90 -6.90 -3.70
N HIS A 10 2.28 -5.83 -4.20
CA HIS A 10 0.83 -5.71 -4.24
C HIS A 10 0.17 -6.92 -4.94
N ALA A 11 -1.01 -7.31 -4.46
CA ALA A 11 -1.81 -8.34 -5.10
C ALA A 11 -2.45 -7.84 -6.41
N GLN A 12 -3.06 -8.73 -7.19
CA GLN A 12 -3.65 -8.39 -8.48
C GLN A 12 -4.66 -7.23 -8.37
N GLY A 13 -4.35 -6.12 -9.04
CA GLY A 13 -5.27 -5.00 -9.26
C GLY A 13 -5.97 -5.09 -10.61
N TYR A 14 -7.02 -4.28 -10.82
CA TYR A 14 -7.74 -4.24 -12.09
C TYR A 14 -6.84 -3.88 -13.29
N HIS A 15 -5.78 -3.10 -13.08
CA HIS A 15 -4.79 -2.80 -14.13
C HIS A 15 -4.02 -4.04 -14.61
N ASN A 16 -3.87 -5.08 -13.80
CA ASN A 16 -3.15 -6.30 -14.19
C ASN A 16 -3.96 -7.22 -15.12
N LEU A 17 -5.26 -6.98 -15.30
CA LEU A 17 -6.11 -7.84 -16.13
C LEU A 17 -5.86 -7.66 -17.63
N SER A 18 -5.41 -6.48 -18.06
CA SER A 18 -5.00 -6.23 -19.45
C SER A 18 -4.20 -4.92 -19.56
N HIS A 19 -3.37 -4.79 -20.59
CA HIS A 19 -2.68 -3.53 -20.90
C HIS A 19 -3.65 -2.35 -21.12
N ALA A 20 -4.85 -2.61 -21.65
CA ALA A 20 -5.86 -1.58 -21.85
C ALA A 20 -6.34 -0.98 -20.51
N ASN A 21 -6.22 -1.73 -19.40
CA ASN A 21 -6.62 -1.26 -18.08
C ASN A 21 -5.56 -0.37 -17.40
N HIS A 22 -4.41 -0.13 -18.02
CA HIS A 22 -3.42 0.82 -17.51
C HIS A 22 -3.95 2.27 -17.50
N ILE A 23 -5.06 2.53 -18.21
CA ILE A 23 -5.78 3.82 -18.17
C ILE A 23 -6.55 4.05 -16.86
N LEU A 24 -6.79 2.99 -16.06
CA LEU A 24 -7.54 3.10 -14.82
C LEU A 24 -6.69 3.80 -13.77
N SER A 25 -7.07 5.01 -13.36
CA SER A 25 -6.38 5.72 -12.27
C SER A 25 -6.55 5.01 -10.93
N ASP A 26 -5.45 4.90 -10.18
CA ASP A 26 -5.38 4.33 -8.83
C ASP A 26 -6.32 3.12 -8.57
N PRO A 27 -6.16 2.03 -9.32
CA PRO A 27 -7.12 0.94 -9.36
C PRO A 27 -7.10 0.11 -8.06
N LEU A 28 -8.27 -0.36 -7.66
CA LEU A 28 -8.45 -1.33 -6.57
C LEU A 28 -7.94 -2.73 -6.92
N LEU A 29 -7.89 -3.59 -5.91
CA LEU A 29 -7.68 -5.03 -6.05
C LEU A 29 -8.87 -5.68 -6.78
N THR A 30 -8.59 -6.75 -7.51
CA THR A 30 -9.63 -7.66 -8.00
C THR A 30 -10.04 -8.64 -6.89
N PRO A 31 -11.19 -9.33 -7.00
CA PRO A 31 -11.54 -10.42 -6.07
C PRO A 31 -10.47 -11.53 -6.00
N HIS A 32 -9.75 -11.74 -7.11
CA HIS A 32 -8.59 -12.64 -7.12
C HIS A 32 -7.42 -12.06 -6.33
N GLY A 33 -7.13 -10.77 -6.47
CA GLY A 33 -6.15 -10.06 -5.66
C GLY A 33 -6.43 -10.14 -4.16
N GLU A 34 -7.69 -9.96 -3.74
CA GLU A 34 -8.06 -10.16 -2.33
C GLU A 34 -7.81 -11.59 -1.85
N SER A 35 -8.04 -12.59 -2.72
CA SER A 35 -7.76 -13.99 -2.41
C SER A 35 -6.26 -14.25 -2.26
N GLN A 36 -5.42 -13.60 -3.07
CA GLN A 36 -3.97 -13.62 -2.90
C GLN A 36 -3.55 -12.99 -1.56
N CYS A 37 -4.22 -11.91 -1.13
CA CYS A 37 -3.95 -11.29 0.16
C CYS A 37 -4.24 -12.25 1.33
N ARG A 38 -5.36 -12.97 1.26
CA ARG A 38 -5.72 -14.00 2.25
C ARG A 38 -4.74 -15.17 2.25
N ALA A 39 -4.28 -15.62 1.08
CA ALA A 39 -3.26 -16.65 0.97
C ALA A 39 -1.95 -16.21 1.64
N LEU A 40 -1.49 -14.98 1.37
CA LEU A 40 -0.32 -14.41 2.04
C LEU A 40 -0.49 -14.37 3.57
N SER A 41 -1.66 -13.96 4.05
CA SER A 41 -1.97 -13.97 5.49
C SER A 41 -1.96 -15.36 6.12
N ALA A 42 -2.21 -16.42 5.35
CA ALA A 42 -2.17 -17.79 5.86
C ALA A 42 -0.75 -18.38 5.84
N GLU A 43 0.06 -17.98 4.86
CA GLU A 43 1.37 -18.58 4.59
C GLU A 43 2.54 -17.85 5.24
N PHE A 44 2.40 -16.56 5.58
CA PHE A 44 3.50 -15.76 6.08
C PHE A 44 3.91 -16.18 7.52
N PRO A 45 5.11 -16.74 7.74
CA PRO A 45 5.43 -17.40 9.01
C PRO A 45 5.85 -16.43 10.14
N HIS A 46 5.89 -15.13 9.89
CA HIS A 46 6.49 -14.14 10.78
C HIS A 46 5.52 -13.08 11.32
N HIS A 47 4.21 -13.33 11.25
CA HIS A 47 3.17 -12.43 11.74
C HIS A 47 3.42 -11.87 13.15
N SER A 48 3.86 -12.72 14.08
CA SER A 48 4.10 -12.31 15.48
C SER A 48 5.23 -11.28 15.64
N ARG A 49 6.12 -11.16 14.64
CA ARG A 49 7.29 -10.25 14.64
C ARG A 49 7.05 -8.96 13.84
N ILE A 50 5.84 -8.73 13.34
CA ILE A 50 5.51 -7.48 12.65
C ILE A 50 5.25 -6.39 13.68
N ASP A 51 6.06 -5.34 13.67
CA ASP A 51 5.91 -4.17 14.56
C ASP A 51 5.56 -2.88 13.80
N LEU A 52 5.66 -2.91 12.46
CA LEU A 52 5.37 -1.79 11.57
C LEU A 52 4.89 -2.33 10.22
N VAL A 53 3.85 -1.71 9.65
CA VAL A 53 3.36 -1.98 8.30
C VAL A 53 3.43 -0.69 7.51
N VAL A 54 4.08 -0.70 6.35
CA VAL A 54 4.13 0.47 5.46
C VAL A 54 3.74 0.05 4.04
N ALA A 55 2.98 0.92 3.39
CA ALA A 55 2.53 0.75 2.03
C ALA A 55 2.68 2.06 1.27
N SER A 56 2.81 1.99 -0.05
CA SER A 56 2.62 3.20 -0.84
C SER A 56 1.18 3.71 -0.67
N PRO A 57 0.91 5.01 -0.84
CA PRO A 57 -0.44 5.57 -0.79
C PRO A 57 -1.33 5.20 -2.00
N LEU A 58 -0.96 4.20 -2.80
CA LEU A 58 -1.83 3.64 -3.85
C LEU A 58 -2.88 2.70 -3.22
N ARG A 59 -4.10 2.72 -3.76
CA ARG A 59 -5.21 1.89 -3.25
C ARG A 59 -4.84 0.41 -3.21
N ARG A 60 -4.33 -0.14 -4.30
CA ARG A 60 -3.93 -1.56 -4.37
C ARG A 60 -2.91 -1.96 -3.30
N THR A 61 -1.98 -1.08 -2.93
CA THR A 61 -0.94 -1.39 -1.92
C THR A 61 -1.49 -1.28 -0.51
N LEU A 62 -2.33 -0.28 -0.24
CA LEU A 62 -3.04 -0.11 1.03
C LEU A 62 -3.97 -1.30 1.30
N TYR A 63 -4.80 -1.70 0.33
CA TYR A 63 -5.69 -2.85 0.48
C TYR A 63 -4.93 -4.17 0.56
N THR A 64 -3.80 -4.33 -0.14
CA THR A 64 -2.95 -5.52 0.04
C THR A 64 -2.43 -5.60 1.48
N ALA A 65 -1.89 -4.50 2.01
CA ALA A 65 -1.39 -4.46 3.38
C ALA A 65 -2.51 -4.70 4.41
N LEU A 66 -3.66 -4.07 4.21
CA LEU A 66 -4.82 -4.21 5.09
C LEU A 66 -5.32 -5.66 5.15
N LEU A 67 -5.51 -6.30 4.00
CA LEU A 67 -6.07 -7.65 3.93
C LEU A 67 -5.07 -8.75 4.29
N SER A 68 -3.78 -8.56 4.04
CA SER A 68 -2.76 -9.56 4.37
C SER A 68 -2.28 -9.52 5.82
N PHE A 69 -2.44 -8.39 6.50
CA PHE A 69 -1.94 -8.20 7.87
C PHE A 69 -3.01 -7.71 8.84
N GLU A 70 -4.29 -7.90 8.50
CA GLU A 70 -5.46 -7.44 9.27
C GLU A 70 -5.36 -7.85 10.75
N ASP A 71 -5.00 -9.11 11.01
CA ASP A 71 -4.88 -9.66 12.36
C ASP A 71 -3.81 -8.93 13.18
N GLN A 72 -2.66 -8.59 12.59
CA GLN A 72 -1.58 -7.90 13.30
C GLN A 72 -1.93 -6.44 13.53
N ILE A 73 -2.53 -5.79 12.52
CA ILE A 73 -3.03 -4.42 12.60
C ILE A 73 -4.03 -4.30 13.75
N LYS A 74 -5.02 -5.20 13.83
CA LYS A 74 -6.04 -5.19 14.88
C LYS A 74 -5.48 -5.59 16.25
N SER A 75 -4.80 -6.74 16.35
CA SER A 75 -4.37 -7.29 17.64
C SER A 75 -3.29 -6.46 18.33
N LYS A 76 -2.43 -5.78 17.56
CA LYS A 76 -1.37 -4.90 18.09
C LYS A 76 -1.71 -3.41 18.01
N GLY A 77 -2.87 -3.04 17.45
CA GLY A 77 -3.27 -1.65 17.26
C GLY A 77 -2.33 -0.88 16.32
N LEU A 78 -1.73 -1.56 15.33
CA LEU A 78 -0.85 -0.91 14.36
C LEU A 78 -1.66 -0.09 13.37
N LYS A 79 -1.02 0.94 12.81
CA LYS A 79 -1.50 1.62 11.60
C LYS A 79 -0.58 1.27 10.43
N ILE A 80 -1.14 1.30 9.23
CA ILE A 80 -0.38 1.29 7.99
C ILE A 80 0.16 2.70 7.78
N VAL A 81 1.47 2.89 7.80
CA VAL A 81 2.06 4.17 7.40
C VAL A 81 2.02 4.25 5.88
N ALA A 82 1.36 5.27 5.34
CA ALA A 82 1.39 5.53 3.90
C ALA A 82 2.63 6.36 3.55
N LEU A 83 3.53 5.79 2.76
CA LEU A 83 4.82 6.42 2.41
C LEU A 83 4.88 6.69 0.90
N PRO A 84 4.83 7.95 0.43
CA PRO A 84 4.86 8.27 -1.00
C PRO A 84 6.11 7.81 -1.75
N GLU A 85 7.26 7.71 -1.08
CA GLU A 85 8.57 7.41 -1.69
C GLU A 85 8.69 5.99 -2.26
N ILE A 86 7.75 5.11 -1.94
CA ILE A 86 7.71 3.71 -2.38
C ILE A 86 6.58 3.43 -3.37
N GLN A 87 6.00 4.48 -3.95
CA GLN A 87 5.03 4.36 -5.03
C GLN A 87 5.68 3.81 -6.30
N GLU A 88 4.86 3.21 -7.18
CA GLU A 88 5.30 2.80 -8.51
C GLU A 88 5.83 4.01 -9.32
N THR A 89 6.87 3.79 -10.10
CA THR A 89 7.71 4.86 -10.68
C THR A 89 7.22 5.37 -12.03
N SER A 90 6.35 4.63 -12.70
CA SER A 90 5.85 5.01 -14.02
C SER A 90 4.80 6.13 -13.95
N ASP A 91 4.62 6.83 -15.06
CA ASP A 91 3.62 7.89 -15.24
C ASP A 91 2.34 7.39 -15.91
N VAL A 92 2.17 6.06 -16.09
CA VAL A 92 0.90 5.54 -16.60
C VAL A 92 -0.22 5.76 -15.58
N PRO A 93 -1.48 6.00 -16.00
CA PRO A 93 -2.55 6.40 -15.10
C PRO A 93 -2.75 5.49 -13.89
N CYS A 94 -2.59 4.17 -14.05
CA CYS A 94 -2.71 3.23 -12.92
C CYS A 94 -1.65 3.39 -11.84
N ASP A 95 -0.52 4.02 -12.14
CA ASP A 95 0.57 4.26 -11.19
C ASP A 95 0.50 5.65 -10.57
N VAL A 96 -0.43 6.49 -11.03
CA VAL A 96 -0.76 7.78 -10.43
C VAL A 96 -1.84 7.56 -9.38
N GLY A 97 -1.52 7.92 -8.14
CA GLY A 97 -2.44 7.77 -7.03
C GLY A 97 -3.50 8.86 -6.94
N SER A 98 -4.51 8.60 -6.13
CA SER A 98 -5.58 9.57 -5.83
C SER A 98 -5.04 10.78 -5.06
N ASP A 99 -5.64 11.95 -5.27
CA ASP A 99 -5.33 13.14 -4.48
C ASP A 99 -5.52 12.88 -2.98
N LEU A 100 -4.70 13.52 -2.13
CA LEU A 100 -4.73 13.31 -0.68
C LEU A 100 -6.14 13.48 -0.09
N ALA A 101 -6.92 14.44 -0.56
CA ALA A 101 -8.27 14.68 -0.08
C ALA A 101 -9.22 13.49 -0.38
N VAL A 102 -9.08 12.88 -1.55
CA VAL A 102 -9.88 11.70 -1.96
C VAL A 102 -9.46 10.49 -1.14
N LEU A 103 -8.15 10.26 -1.00
CA LEU A 103 -7.62 9.15 -0.23
C LEU A 103 -7.98 9.26 1.26
N ARG A 104 -7.86 10.45 1.85
CA ARG A 104 -8.24 10.73 3.24
C ARG A 104 -9.71 10.44 3.48
N LYS A 105 -10.59 10.92 2.59
CA LYS A 105 -12.02 10.67 2.68
C LYS A 105 -12.32 9.16 2.68
N GLU A 106 -11.70 8.39 1.78
CA GLU A 106 -11.90 6.94 1.72
C GLU A 106 -11.40 6.23 2.98
N VAL A 107 -10.22 6.60 3.49
CA VAL A 107 -9.66 6.07 4.73
C VAL A 107 -10.61 6.31 5.90
N GLU A 108 -11.16 7.52 6.01
CA GLU A 108 -12.10 7.89 7.07
C GLU A 108 -13.45 7.19 6.94
N GLU A 109 -14.06 7.19 5.74
CA GLU A 109 -15.36 6.56 5.48
C GLU A 109 -15.33 5.03 5.69
N ASN A 110 -14.21 4.38 5.35
CA ASN A 110 -14.04 2.94 5.52
C ASN A 110 -13.43 2.55 6.88
N GLY A 111 -13.10 3.52 7.75
CA GLY A 111 -12.46 3.26 9.05
C GLY A 111 -11.12 2.55 8.93
N MET A 112 -10.35 2.81 7.88
CA MET A 112 -9.07 2.16 7.63
C MET A 112 -8.01 2.67 8.62
N PRO A 113 -7.21 1.81 9.26
CA PRO A 113 -6.14 2.22 10.17
C PRO A 113 -4.90 2.66 9.37
N VAL A 114 -5.04 3.69 8.55
CA VAL A 114 -3.97 4.25 7.71
C VAL A 114 -3.54 5.59 8.27
N ASP A 115 -2.23 5.76 8.43
CA ASP A 115 -1.59 7.03 8.76
C ASP A 115 -1.14 7.72 7.47
N LEU A 116 -1.71 8.91 7.21
CA LEU A 116 -1.46 9.73 6.02
C LEU A 116 -0.57 10.94 6.32
N GLU A 117 0.04 11.04 7.51
CA GLU A 117 0.84 12.23 7.90
C GLU A 117 2.01 12.53 6.95
N LEU A 118 2.58 11.50 6.31
CA LEU A 118 3.69 11.65 5.36
C LEU A 118 3.23 11.90 3.91
N VAL A 119 1.93 11.85 3.65
CA VAL A 119 1.37 12.03 2.31
C VAL A 119 1.09 13.52 2.08
N GLY A 120 1.98 14.19 1.36
CA GLY A 120 1.83 15.61 0.99
C GLY A 120 0.74 15.85 -0.07
N GLU A 121 0.36 17.12 -0.29
CA GLU A 121 -0.70 17.47 -1.25
C GLU A 121 -0.37 17.03 -2.69
N ASP A 122 0.89 17.14 -3.11
CA ASP A 122 1.37 16.81 -4.47
C ASP A 122 2.05 15.42 -4.55
N TRP A 123 1.78 14.51 -3.60
CA TRP A 123 2.49 13.23 -3.50
C TRP A 123 2.39 12.35 -4.76
N ASN A 124 1.27 12.46 -5.48
CA ASN A 124 0.94 11.69 -6.68
C ASN A 124 1.53 12.33 -7.96
N SER A 125 2.22 13.46 -7.85
CA SER A 125 2.94 14.08 -8.95
C SER A 125 4.15 13.24 -9.35
N LYS A 126 4.24 12.88 -10.64
CA LYS A 126 5.38 12.16 -11.23
C LYS A 126 6.50 13.07 -11.70
N VAL A 127 6.38 14.38 -11.45
CA VAL A 127 7.39 15.37 -11.83
C VAL A 127 8.51 15.36 -10.79
N SER A 128 9.46 14.44 -10.97
CA SER A 128 10.75 14.28 -10.26
C SER A 128 10.85 14.91 -8.86
N TRP A 129 10.66 14.10 -7.81
CA TRP A 129 11.07 14.44 -6.44
C TRP A 129 12.29 13.61 -6.02
N GLY A 130 13.31 14.29 -5.48
CA GLY A 130 14.53 13.67 -4.98
C GLY A 130 14.28 12.92 -3.67
N ILE A 131 14.84 11.71 -3.56
CA ILE A 131 14.62 10.75 -2.48
C ILE A 131 15.30 11.24 -1.18
N PRO A 132 14.59 11.51 -0.07
CA PRO A 132 15.21 11.63 1.25
C PRO A 132 15.42 10.24 1.86
N ASN A 133 16.56 10.03 2.50
CA ASN A 133 16.93 8.76 3.16
C ASN A 133 16.06 8.48 4.38
N TYR A 134 15.26 7.40 4.37
CA TYR A 134 14.68 6.81 5.57
C TYR A 134 14.87 5.28 5.60
N GLY A 135 15.27 4.77 6.76
CA GLY A 135 15.59 3.35 6.96
C GLY A 135 14.41 2.50 7.50
N ARG A 136 14.43 1.22 7.11
CA ARG A 136 13.83 0.01 7.74
C ARG A 136 12.29 -0.05 7.85
N LEU A 137 11.64 -0.76 6.92
CA LEU A 137 10.20 -0.83 6.75
C LEU A 137 9.78 -2.19 6.13
N ILE A 138 8.58 -2.70 6.45
CA ILE A 138 7.89 -3.69 5.60
C ILE A 138 7.18 -2.91 4.51
N PHE A 139 7.41 -3.28 3.25
CA PHE A 139 6.96 -2.49 2.10
C PHE A 139 5.98 -3.28 1.24
N THR A 140 4.82 -2.68 0.95
CA THR A 140 3.99 -3.06 -0.19
C THR A 140 4.15 -2.05 -1.33
N SER A 141 4.70 -2.50 -2.46
CA SER A 141 4.79 -1.76 -3.74
C SER A 141 3.85 -2.35 -4.76
#